data_AF-A0A2C9KID2-F1
#
_entry.id   AF-A0A2C9KID2-F1
#
_cell.length_a   1.000
_cell.length_b   1.000
_cell.length_c   1.000
_cell.angle_alpha   90.00
_cell.angle_beta   90.00
_cell.angle_gamma   90.00
#
_symmetry.space_group_name_H-M   'P 1'
#
loop_
_entity.id
_entity.type
_entity.pdbx_description
1 polymer ?
#
loop_
_entity_poly.entity_id
_entity_poly.type
_entity_poly.pdbx_seq_one_letter_code
_entity_poly.pdbx_strand_id
1 'polypeptide(L)'
;GGDSEVQRTMLELLNQLDGFEATKNIKVIMATNRIDILDPALLRPGRIDRKIEFPAPDEKARADILKIHSRKMNLMRGINMRKIAEAIPGASGAEVKAVCTEAGMFALRERRIH
;
A
#
# COMPACT_ATOMS: atom_id res chain seq x y z
N GLY A 1 8.87 22.52 -21.02
CA GLY A 1 10.22 22.56 -20.45
C GLY A 1 10.48 21.31 -19.64
N GLY A 2 9.99 21.25 -18.39
CA GLY A 2 10.28 20.12 -17.48
C GLY A 2 9.54 18.81 -17.79
N ASP A 3 8.30 18.86 -18.29
CA ASP A 3 7.50 17.64 -18.51
C ASP A 3 8.08 16.72 -19.61
N SER A 4 8.70 17.33 -20.63
CA SER A 4 9.41 16.62 -21.70
C SER A 4 10.71 15.95 -21.22
N GLU A 5 11.40 16.52 -20.22
CA GLU A 5 12.63 15.93 -19.67
C GLU A 5 12.32 14.74 -18.75
N VAL A 6 11.22 14.82 -17.98
CA VAL A 6 10.73 13.73 -17.13
C VAL A 6 10.31 12.54 -18.00
N GLN A 7 9.54 12.78 -19.07
CA GLN A 7 9.17 11.72 -20.02
C GLN A 7 10.39 11.10 -20.70
N ARG A 8 11.38 11.91 -21.11
CA ARG A 8 12.59 11.40 -21.75
C ARG A 8 13.44 10.53 -20.82
N THR A 9 13.58 10.96 -19.57
CA THR A 9 14.29 10.19 -18.54
C THR A 9 13.57 8.88 -18.23
N MET A 10 12.23 8.91 -18.20
CA MET A 10 11.42 7.70 -18.04
C MET A 10 11.69 6.73 -19.20
N LEU A 11 11.58 7.17 -20.46
CA LEU A 11 11.82 6.34 -21.65
C LEU A 11 13.22 5.72 -21.66
N GLU A 12 14.25 6.46 -21.25
CA GLU A 12 15.62 5.96 -21.17
C GLU A 12 15.75 4.82 -20.15
N LEU A 13 15.09 4.94 -19.00
CA LEU A 13 15.03 3.89 -17.98
C LEU A 13 14.35 2.62 -18.52
N LEU A 14 13.41 2.76 -19.47
CA LEU A 14 12.75 1.62 -20.12
C LEU A 14 13.62 0.93 -21.15
N ASN A 15 14.38 1.70 -21.92
CA ASN A 15 15.36 1.14 -22.84
C ASN A 15 16.41 0.31 -22.08
N GLN A 16 16.78 0.75 -20.87
CA GLN A 16 17.64 -0.03 -19.98
C GLN A 16 16.93 -1.31 -19.47
N LEU A 17 15.61 -1.27 -19.21
CA LEU A 17 14.83 -2.45 -18.83
C LEU A 17 14.77 -3.50 -19.94
N ASP A 18 14.58 -3.07 -21.20
CA ASP A 18 14.60 -3.95 -22.38
C ASP A 18 16.01 -4.48 -22.69
N GLY A 19 17.05 -3.71 -22.35
CA GLY A 19 18.45 -4.04 -22.57
C GLY A 19 19.05 -5.03 -21.57
N PHE A 20 18.30 -5.45 -20.54
CA PHE A 20 18.75 -6.55 -19.69
C PHE A 20 18.63 -7.87 -20.45
N GLU A 21 19.75 -8.37 -20.93
CA GLU A 21 19.85 -9.77 -21.37
C GLU A 21 19.31 -10.68 -20.25
N ALA A 22 18.55 -11.70 -20.65
CA ALA A 22 17.92 -12.69 -19.74
C ALA A 22 18.91 -13.42 -18.81
N THR A 23 20.22 -13.25 -19.02
CA THR A 23 21.33 -13.76 -18.22
C THR A 23 21.49 -13.06 -16.86
N LYS A 24 20.88 -11.88 -16.64
CA LYS A 24 20.92 -11.20 -15.34
C LYS A 24 19.66 -11.54 -14.52
N ASN A 25 19.85 -12.16 -13.35
CA ASN A 25 18.81 -12.47 -12.33
C ASN A 25 18.23 -11.22 -11.65
N ILE A 26 17.86 -10.19 -12.42
CA ILE A 26 17.28 -8.95 -11.90
C ILE A 26 15.76 -9.03 -12.00
N LYS A 27 15.08 -8.74 -10.90
CA LYS A 27 13.62 -8.60 -10.85
C LYS A 27 13.29 -7.16 -10.51
N VAL A 28 12.35 -6.57 -11.24
CA VAL A 28 11.94 -5.19 -11.07
C VAL A 28 10.50 -5.17 -10.57
N ILE A 29 10.25 -4.42 -9.49
CA ILE A 29 8.92 -4.19 -8.93
C ILE A 29 8.61 -2.70 -9.05
N MET A 30 7.46 -2.38 -9.63
CA MET A 30 6.98 -1.02 -9.83
C MET A 30 5.65 -0.83 -9.09
N ALA A 31 5.41 0.38 -8.59
CA ALA A 31 4.15 0.76 -7.94
C ALA A 31 3.65 2.09 -8.53
N THR A 32 2.38 2.13 -8.92
CA THR A 32 1.70 3.34 -9.38
C THR A 32 0.27 3.39 -8.82
N ASN A 33 -0.19 4.58 -8.49
CA ASN A 33 -1.59 4.84 -8.14
C ASN A 33 -2.42 5.29 -9.36
N ARG A 34 -1.77 5.48 -10.52
CA ARG A 34 -2.36 5.94 -11.77
C ARG A 34 -1.78 5.15 -12.94
N ILE A 35 -2.40 4.03 -13.26
CA ILE A 35 -2.00 3.20 -14.40
C ILE A 35 -2.46 3.79 -15.74
N ASP A 36 -3.48 4.67 -15.71
CA ASP A 36 -4.10 5.35 -16.85
C ASP A 36 -3.16 6.32 -17.58
N ILE A 37 -2.22 6.92 -16.85
CA ILE A 37 -1.27 7.91 -17.40
C ILE A 37 0.04 7.30 -17.90
N LEU A 38 0.25 6.00 -17.67
CA LEU A 38 1.48 5.34 -18.10
C LEU A 38 1.49 5.13 -19.61
N ASP A 39 2.67 5.27 -20.22
CA ASP A 39 2.85 4.98 -21.63
C ASP A 39 2.45 3.52 -21.94
N PRO A 40 1.50 3.26 -22.86
CA PRO A 40 1.11 1.91 -23.25
C PRO A 40 2.28 1.03 -23.71
N ALA A 41 3.38 1.61 -24.16
CA ALA A 41 4.61 0.90 -24.51
C ALA A 41 5.15 0.09 -23.32
N LEU A 42 5.02 0.58 -22.08
CA LEU A 42 5.41 -0.11 -20.86
C LEU A 42 4.66 -1.41 -20.61
N LEU A 43 3.40 -1.43 -21.03
CA LEU A 43 2.45 -2.50 -20.73
C LEU A 43 2.55 -3.67 -21.72
N ARG A 44 3.48 -3.59 -22.69
CA ARG A 44 3.71 -4.63 -23.68
C ARG A 44 4.44 -5.83 -23.05
N PRO A 45 4.14 -7.07 -23.50
CA PRO A 45 4.86 -8.26 -23.06
C PRO A 45 6.38 -8.13 -23.24
N GLY A 46 7.16 -8.57 -22.25
CA GLY A 46 8.63 -8.45 -22.23
C GLY A 46 9.16 -7.28 -21.40
N ARG A 47 8.28 -6.38 -20.93
CA ARG A 47 8.60 -5.26 -20.03
C ARG A 47 7.95 -5.46 -18.66
N ILE A 48 6.64 -5.25 -18.62
CA ILE A 48 5.81 -5.45 -17.42
C ILE A 48 4.87 -6.63 -17.67
N ASP A 49 5.30 -7.81 -17.26
CA ASP A 49 4.54 -9.05 -17.51
C ASP A 49 3.41 -9.28 -16.49
N ARG A 50 3.56 -8.76 -15.27
CA ARG A 50 2.60 -8.98 -14.18
C ARG A 50 2.06 -7.66 -13.67
N LYS A 51 0.73 -7.52 -13.71
CA LYS A 51 -0.01 -6.39 -13.15
C LYS A 51 -0.79 -6.92 -11.96
N ILE A 52 -0.47 -6.43 -10.77
CA ILE A 52 -1.15 -6.79 -9.53
C ILE A 52 -1.89 -5.55 -9.06
N GLU A 53 -3.21 -5.63 -9.06
CA GLU A 53 -4.07 -4.57 -8.56
C GLU A 53 -4.26 -4.71 -7.05
N PHE A 54 -4.17 -3.59 -6.34
CA PHE A 54 -4.39 -3.52 -4.90
C PHE A 54 -5.71 -2.79 -4.64
N PRO A 55 -6.83 -3.51 -4.45
CA PRO A 55 -8.10 -2.88 -4.12
C PRO A 55 -8.07 -2.33 -2.69
N ALA A 56 -9.03 -1.45 -2.38
CA ALA A 56 -9.28 -1.04 -1.01
C ALA A 56 -9.61 -2.26 -0.13
N PRO A 57 -9.19 -2.28 1.15
CA PRO A 57 -9.39 -3.45 2.00
C PRO A 57 -10.88 -3.66 2.28
N ASP A 58 -11.32 -4.92 2.15
CA ASP A 58 -12.65 -5.34 2.59
C ASP A 58 -12.75 -5.31 4.13
N GLU A 59 -13.95 -5.55 4.66
CA GLU A 59 -14.19 -5.51 6.11
C GLU A 59 -13.29 -6.50 6.88
N LYS A 60 -13.10 -7.70 6.32
CA LYS A 60 -12.25 -8.74 6.91
C LYS A 60 -10.78 -8.31 6.93
N ALA A 61 -10.27 -7.79 5.83
CA ALA A 61 -8.93 -7.25 5.71
C ALA A 61 -8.71 -6.07 6.64
N ARG A 62 -9.69 -5.16 6.79
CA ARG A 62 -9.62 -4.08 7.78
C ARG A 62 -9.52 -4.64 9.21
N ALA A 63 -10.31 -5.65 9.56
CA ALA A 63 -10.21 -6.32 10.86
C ALA A 63 -8.83 -6.98 11.08
N ASP A 64 -8.26 -7.59 10.05
CA ASP A 64 -6.91 -8.19 10.11
C ASP A 64 -5.83 -7.12 10.25
N ILE A 65 -5.93 -6.00 9.54
CA ILE A 65 -5.02 -4.85 9.66
C ILE A 65 -5.09 -4.25 11.08
N LEU A 66 -6.29 -4.06 11.63
CA LEU A 66 -6.49 -3.65 13.03
C LEU A 66 -5.81 -4.64 13.97
N LYS A 67 -5.99 -5.95 13.76
CA LYS A 67 -5.37 -6.99 14.58
C LYS A 67 -3.84 -6.94 14.49
N ILE A 68 -3.25 -6.68 13.32
CA ILE A 68 -1.80 -6.58 13.16
C ILE A 68 -1.25 -5.36 13.92
N HIS A 69 -1.86 -4.19 13.75
CA HIS A 69 -1.39 -2.96 14.37
C HIS A 69 -1.64 -2.89 15.88
N SER A 70 -2.69 -3.56 16.36
CA SER A 70 -3.01 -3.64 17.78
C SER A 70 -2.22 -4.70 18.56
N ARG A 71 -1.48 -5.61 17.90
CA ARG A 71 -0.65 -6.64 18.56
C ARG A 71 0.36 -6.11 19.57
N LYS A 72 0.85 -4.88 19.35
CA LYS A 72 1.82 -4.23 20.24
C LYS A 72 1.16 -3.40 21.35
N MET A 73 -0.16 -3.30 21.37
CA MET A 73 -0.92 -2.50 22.32
C MET A 73 -1.49 -3.38 23.43
N ASN A 74 -1.59 -2.84 24.64
CA ASN A 74 -2.30 -3.49 25.74
C ASN A 74 -3.81 -3.33 25.52
N LEU A 75 -4.42 -4.36 24.94
CA LEU A 75 -5.85 -4.40 24.68
C LEU A 75 -6.62 -4.93 25.88
N MET A 76 -7.69 -4.24 26.26
CA MET A 76 -8.64 -4.75 27.24
C MET A 76 -9.34 -6.01 26.71
N ARG A 77 -9.63 -6.96 27.61
CA ARG A 77 -10.41 -8.16 27.26
C ARG A 77 -11.77 -7.76 26.69
N GLY A 78 -12.16 -8.38 25.57
CA GLY A 78 -13.47 -8.18 24.94
C GLY A 78 -13.50 -7.19 23.78
N ILE A 79 -12.38 -6.55 23.42
CA ILE A 79 -12.33 -5.69 22.22
C ILE A 79 -12.57 -6.54 20.96
N ASN A 80 -13.63 -6.20 20.21
CA ASN A 80 -13.98 -6.86 18.97
C ASN A 80 -13.54 -6.03 17.76
N MET A 81 -12.44 -6.43 17.14
CA MET A 81 -11.87 -5.75 15.96
C MET A 81 -12.81 -5.77 14.75
N ARG A 82 -13.71 -6.76 14.63
CA ARG A 82 -14.67 -6.84 13.53
C ARG A 82 -15.70 -5.72 13.62
N LYS A 83 -16.26 -5.49 14.82
CA LYS A 83 -17.18 -4.36 15.06
C LYS A 83 -16.54 -3.00 14.76
N ILE A 84 -15.25 -2.85 15.05
CA ILE A 84 -14.52 -1.63 14.71
C ILE A 84 -14.37 -1.52 13.19
N ALA A 85 -14.02 -2.61 12.49
CA ALA A 85 -13.88 -2.64 11.04
C ALA A 85 -15.19 -2.36 10.28
N GLU A 86 -16.34 -2.78 10.84
CA GLU A 86 -17.69 -2.46 10.36
C GLU A 86 -17.98 -0.95 10.46
N ALA A 87 -17.48 -0.29 11.51
CA ALA A 87 -17.68 1.14 11.74
C ALA A 87 -16.81 2.07 10.87
N ILE A 88 -15.84 1.52 10.12
CA ILE A 88 -14.93 2.28 9.24
C ILE A 88 -15.01 1.82 7.76
N PRO A 89 -16.18 1.91 7.11
CA PRO A 89 -16.32 1.51 5.72
C PRO A 89 -15.45 2.38 4.79
N GLY A 90 -14.80 1.74 3.80
CA GLY A 90 -13.98 2.43 2.80
C GLY A 90 -12.61 2.92 3.29
N ALA A 91 -12.28 2.73 4.58
CA ALA A 91 -10.99 3.16 5.12
C ALA A 91 -9.83 2.39 4.48
N SER A 92 -8.82 3.12 4.03
CA SER A 92 -7.54 2.60 3.57
C SER A 92 -6.76 1.94 4.71
N GLY A 93 -5.80 1.07 4.37
CA GLY A 93 -4.94 0.45 5.38
C GLY A 93 -4.18 1.47 6.25
N ALA A 94 -3.86 2.64 5.69
CA ALA A 94 -3.23 3.74 6.42
C ALA A 94 -4.17 4.36 7.46
N GLU A 95 -5.42 4.62 7.10
CA GLU A 95 -6.44 5.16 8.02
C GLU A 95 -6.77 4.16 9.12
N VAL A 96 -6.87 2.86 8.80
CA VAL A 96 -7.07 1.79 9.78
C VAL A 96 -5.94 1.76 10.81
N LYS A 97 -4.69 1.92 10.37
CA LYS A 97 -3.53 2.06 11.27
C LYS A 97 -3.61 3.33 12.12
N ALA A 98 -4.05 4.45 11.54
CA ALA A 98 -4.19 5.71 12.26
C ALA A 98 -5.20 5.59 13.41
N VAL A 99 -6.32 4.88 13.20
CA VAL A 99 -7.30 4.59 14.27
C VAL A 99 -6.65 3.91 15.47
N CYS A 100 -5.82 2.87 15.25
CA CYS A 100 -5.09 2.21 16.34
C CYS A 100 -4.13 3.17 17.05
N THR A 101 -3.43 4.03 16.29
CA THR A 101 -2.45 4.96 16.83
C THR A 101 -3.12 6.02 17.72
N GLU A 102 -4.23 6.60 17.24
CA GLU A 102 -5.02 7.57 17.99
C GLU A 102 -5.63 6.96 19.26
N ALA A 103 -6.17 5.74 19.18
CA ALA A 103 -6.68 5.03 20.35
C ALA A 103 -5.62 4.87 21.45
N GLY A 104 -4.36 4.60 21.07
CA GLY A 104 -3.24 4.57 22.00
C GLY A 104 -2.94 5.94 22.62
N MET A 105 -2.94 7.01 21.82
CA MET A 105 -2.73 8.37 22.31
C MET A 105 -3.84 8.84 23.25
N PHE A 106 -5.10 8.47 22.99
CA PHE A 106 -6.21 8.73 23.92
C PHE A 106 -6.02 8.01 25.25
N ALA A 107 -5.63 6.73 25.22
CA ALA A 107 -5.36 5.97 26.45
C ALA A 107 -4.23 6.59 27.29
N LEU A 108 -3.15 7.07 26.65
CA LEU A 108 -2.06 7.77 27.32
C LEU A 108 -2.50 9.12 27.90
N ARG A 109 -3.27 9.92 27.14
CA ARG A 109 -3.80 11.22 27.60
C ARG A 109 -4.69 11.09 28.83
N GLU A 110 -5.51 10.05 28.87
CA GLU A 110 -6.40 9.78 30.01
C GLU A 110 -5.67 9.13 31.21
N ARG A 111 -4.34 8.97 31.14
CA ARG A 111 -3.53 8.27 32.15
C ARG A 111 -4.10 6.89 32.50
N ARG A 112 -4.65 6.17 31.50
CA ARG A 112 -5.12 4.79 31.68
C ARG A 112 -3.91 3.87 31.81
N ILE A 113 -3.38 3.79 33.02
CA ILE A 113 -2.35 2.84 33.40
C ILE A 113 -3.05 1.48 33.55
N HIS A 114 -2.63 0.50 32.74
CA HIS A 114 -2.88 -0.91 33.00
C HIS A 114 -1.59 -1.51 33.55
#